data_AF-A0A2S0L8A7-F1
#
_entry.id   AF-A0A2S0L8A7-F1
#
_cell.length_a   1.000
_cell.length_b   1.000
_cell.length_c   1.000
_cell.angle_alpha   90.00
_cell.angle_beta   90.00
_cell.angle_gamma   90.00
#
_symmetry.space_group_name_H-M   'P 1'
#
loop_
_entity.id
_entity.type
_entity.pdbx_description
1 polymer ?
#
loop_
_entity_poly.entity_id
_entity_poly.type
_entity_poly.pdbx_seq_one_letter_code
_entity_poly.pdbx_strand_id
1 'polypeptide(L)'
;MKNRFFYRYWWLYYLLFFLLLGLLIYAILWEPQCKNAYPSPTSPQQQTQTPPPSAVADPSTPTPPAVVDCNSEVNSGGYGRTITTHRLGSTSGKVVIWYEMYTVADRLTVFYDNKIVASTKDLVSGEGFLEFNYSATQGKPQECIVEVYGPDTQTEWEYQLNCPQ
;
A
#
# COMPACT_ATOMS: atom_id res chain seq x y z
N MET A 1 -35.12 -52.18 -26.26
CA MET A 1 -35.14 -52.75 -24.90
C MET A 1 -34.83 -51.62 -23.93
N LYS A 2 -35.75 -51.30 -23.01
CA LYS A 2 -35.72 -50.09 -22.18
C LYS A 2 -34.57 -50.15 -21.17
N ASN A 3 -33.76 -49.09 -21.12
CA ASN A 3 -32.57 -48.89 -20.29
C ASN A 3 -32.89 -48.96 -18.78
N ARG A 4 -33.13 -50.16 -18.24
CA ARG A 4 -33.37 -50.40 -16.81
C ARG A 4 -32.11 -50.31 -15.94
N PHE A 5 -30.95 -50.09 -16.53
CA PHE A 5 -29.69 -49.91 -15.79
C PHE A 5 -29.54 -48.50 -15.20
N PHE A 6 -30.07 -47.46 -15.85
CA PHE A 6 -29.82 -46.07 -15.44
C PHE A 6 -30.56 -45.65 -14.15
N TYR A 7 -31.76 -46.18 -13.91
CA TYR A 7 -32.58 -45.75 -12.78
C TYR A 7 -32.13 -46.29 -11.42
N ARG A 8 -31.44 -47.45 -11.40
CA ARG A 8 -31.04 -48.09 -10.14
C ARG A 8 -29.83 -47.41 -9.49
N TYR A 9 -29.01 -46.73 -10.27
CA TYR A 9 -27.83 -45.99 -9.80
C TYR A 9 -28.04 -44.46 -9.77
N TRP A 10 -29.26 -43.98 -10.03
CA TRP A 10 -29.56 -42.53 -10.00
C TRP A 10 -29.34 -41.95 -8.61
N TRP A 11 -29.68 -42.68 -7.55
CA TRP A 11 -29.41 -42.24 -6.18
C TRP A 11 -27.90 -42.03 -5.89
N LEU A 12 -27.02 -42.83 -6.52
CA LEU A 12 -25.57 -42.68 -6.41
C LEU A 12 -25.08 -41.39 -7.07
N TYR A 13 -25.72 -40.94 -8.15
CA TYR A 13 -25.41 -39.65 -8.77
C TYR A 13 -25.72 -38.50 -7.80
N TYR A 14 -26.88 -38.53 -7.14
CA TYR A 14 -27.21 -37.50 -6.14
C TYR A 14 -26.28 -37.58 -4.93
N LEU A 15 -25.95 -38.78 -4.46
CA LEU A 15 -25.00 -38.96 -3.35
C LEU A 15 -23.62 -38.38 -3.71
N LEU A 16 -23.09 -38.70 -4.90
CA LEU A 16 -21.84 -38.13 -5.41
C LEU A 16 -21.93 -36.61 -5.54
N PHE A 17 -23.03 -36.09 -6.08
CA PHE A 17 -23.25 -34.66 -6.28
C PHE A 17 -23.29 -33.89 -4.95
N PHE A 18 -24.02 -34.39 -3.95
CA PHE A 18 -24.05 -33.78 -2.62
C PHE A 18 -22.71 -33.87 -1.90
N LEU A 19 -21.95 -34.96 -2.08
CA LEU A 19 -20.60 -35.10 -1.55
C LEU A 19 -19.64 -34.07 -2.17
N LEU A 20 -19.66 -33.93 -3.50
CA LEU A 20 -18.84 -32.94 -4.20
C LEU A 20 -19.24 -31.50 -3.87
N LEU A 21 -20.55 -31.23 -3.77
CA LEU A 21 -21.06 -29.91 -3.39
C LEU A 21 -20.66 -29.57 -1.95
N GLY A 22 -20.72 -30.54 -1.04
CA GLY A 22 -20.24 -30.39 0.34
C GLY A 22 -18.73 -30.11 0.41
N LEU A 23 -17.91 -30.82 -0.38
CA LEU A 23 -16.47 -30.55 -0.48
C LEU A 23 -16.17 -29.17 -1.08
N LEU A 24 -16.95 -28.74 -2.08
CA LEU A 24 -16.81 -27.42 -2.71
C LEU A 24 -17.15 -26.32 -1.70
N ILE A 25 -18.29 -26.43 -1.03
CA ILE A 25 -18.71 -25.47 0.01
C ILE A 25 -17.70 -25.47 1.16
N TYR A 26 -17.21 -26.64 1.56
CA TYR A 26 -16.14 -26.76 2.56
C TYR A 26 -14.86 -26.07 2.08
N ALA A 27 -14.43 -26.22 0.83
CA ALA A 27 -13.24 -25.53 0.31
C ALA A 27 -13.42 -24.00 0.21
N ILE A 28 -14.65 -23.52 -0.04
CA ILE A 28 -14.98 -22.09 -0.13
C ILE A 28 -15.12 -21.45 1.26
N LEU A 29 -15.72 -22.16 2.22
CA LEU A 29 -15.92 -21.68 3.61
C LEU A 29 -14.73 -22.00 4.53
N TRP A 30 -13.85 -22.92 4.13
CA TRP A 30 -12.55 -23.07 4.73
C TRP A 30 -11.70 -21.91 4.24
N GLU A 31 -11.89 -20.75 4.87
CA GLU A 31 -10.84 -19.75 4.89
C GLU A 31 -9.59 -20.49 5.38
N PRO A 32 -8.56 -20.68 4.54
CA PRO A 32 -7.28 -21.06 5.08
C PRO A 32 -6.94 -19.89 5.99
N GLN A 33 -7.01 -20.14 7.30
CA GLN A 33 -6.14 -19.44 8.22
C GLN A 33 -4.75 -19.80 7.74
N CYS A 34 -4.26 -19.10 6.72
CA CYS A 34 -2.86 -18.84 6.54
C CYS A 34 -2.49 -18.12 7.84
N LYS A 35 -2.27 -18.91 8.90
CA LYS A 35 -1.25 -18.64 9.88
C LYS A 35 0.01 -18.60 9.06
N ASN A 36 0.19 -17.43 8.46
CA ASN A 36 1.44 -16.85 8.12
C ASN A 36 2.23 -16.83 9.42
N ALA A 37 2.76 -18.00 9.81
CA ALA A 37 3.99 -18.09 10.56
C ALA A 37 5.11 -17.67 9.59
N TYR A 38 5.02 -16.45 9.07
CA TYR A 38 6.23 -15.76 8.70
C TYR A 38 6.96 -15.60 10.03
N PRO A 39 8.20 -16.09 10.18
CA PRO A 39 9.04 -15.55 11.24
C PRO A 39 8.98 -14.04 11.03
N SER A 40 8.55 -13.31 12.06
CA SER A 40 8.69 -11.87 12.07
C SER A 40 10.11 -11.59 11.59
N PRO A 41 10.34 -10.85 10.49
CA PRO A 41 11.58 -10.13 10.41
C PRO A 41 11.60 -9.33 11.71
N THR A 42 12.66 -9.52 12.48
CA THR A 42 12.94 -8.71 13.66
C THR A 42 13.09 -7.29 13.13
N SER A 43 11.95 -6.62 12.98
CA SER A 43 11.86 -5.23 12.59
C SER A 43 12.27 -4.47 13.85
N PRO A 44 13.28 -3.60 13.79
CA PRO A 44 13.56 -2.69 14.89
C PRO A 44 12.29 -1.84 15.12
N GLN A 45 11.55 -2.20 16.15
CA GLN A 45 10.45 -1.48 16.80
C GLN A 45 9.78 -0.38 15.95
N GLN A 46 8.63 -0.72 15.39
CA GLN A 46 7.56 0.25 15.16
C GLN A 46 7.15 0.77 16.55
N GLN A 47 7.70 1.92 16.95
CA GLN A 47 7.30 2.57 18.19
C GLN A 47 5.92 3.20 18.01
N THR A 48 4.89 2.49 18.46
CA THR A 48 3.70 3.13 19.02
C THR A 48 4.12 3.85 20.30
N GLN A 49 4.63 5.07 20.18
CA GLN A 49 4.68 5.95 21.35
C GLN A 49 3.26 6.40 21.62
N THR A 50 2.62 5.83 22.64
CA THR A 50 1.53 6.50 23.33
C THR A 50 2.12 7.81 23.88
N PRO A 51 1.70 9.00 23.40
CA PRO A 51 2.14 10.24 24.04
C PRO A 51 1.60 10.25 25.47
N PRO A 52 2.38 10.73 26.46
CA PRO A 52 1.88 10.95 27.81
C PRO A 52 0.65 11.90 27.75
N PRO A 53 -0.38 11.67 28.58
CA PRO A 53 -1.58 12.47 28.54
C PRO A 53 -1.28 13.87 29.10
N SER A 54 -1.76 14.89 28.40
CA SER A 54 -1.82 16.33 28.78
C SER A 54 -0.78 17.22 28.11
N ALA A 55 -1.17 17.81 26.97
CA ALA A 55 -1.38 19.26 26.86
C ALA A 55 -1.98 19.57 25.47
N VAL A 56 -3.25 20.00 25.47
CA VAL A 56 -4.00 20.81 24.50
C VAL A 56 -3.51 20.82 23.04
N ALA A 57 -4.30 20.21 22.16
CA ALA A 57 -4.16 20.27 20.71
C ALA A 57 -4.22 21.71 20.19
N ASP A 58 -3.15 22.13 19.50
CA ASP A 58 -3.09 23.33 18.67
C ASP A 58 -2.89 22.89 17.20
N PRO A 59 -3.69 23.32 16.21
CA PRO A 59 -3.74 22.71 14.87
C PRO A 59 -2.56 23.06 13.94
N SER A 60 -1.44 23.57 14.45
CA SER A 60 -0.40 24.19 13.64
C SER A 60 1.02 23.66 13.85
N THR A 61 1.20 22.54 14.56
CA THR A 61 2.54 21.93 14.71
C THR A 61 2.76 20.87 13.62
N PRO A 62 3.73 21.05 12.70
CA PRO A 62 4.04 20.04 11.69
C PRO A 62 4.61 18.79 12.35
N THR A 63 3.94 17.65 12.17
CA THR A 63 4.49 16.33 12.48
C THR A 63 5.89 16.21 11.89
N PRO A 64 6.92 15.80 12.66
CA PRO A 64 8.24 15.55 12.11
C PRO A 64 8.16 14.59 10.92
N PRO A 65 8.88 14.83 9.81
CA PRO A 65 8.81 13.96 8.64
C PRO A 65 9.22 12.54 9.01
N ALA A 66 8.36 11.56 8.73
CA ALA A 66 8.76 10.17 8.83
C ALA A 66 9.85 9.91 7.78
N VAL A 67 11.03 9.45 8.22
CA VAL A 67 12.11 9.05 7.31
C VAL A 67 11.93 7.58 6.98
N VAL A 68 11.71 7.27 5.71
CA VAL A 68 11.44 5.94 5.17
C VAL A 68 12.57 5.56 4.20
N ASP A 69 12.97 4.30 4.21
CA ASP A 69 13.95 3.78 3.25
C ASP A 69 13.28 3.54 1.89
N CYS A 70 14.00 3.77 0.79
CA CYS A 70 13.41 3.55 -0.52
C CYS A 70 13.06 2.07 -0.78
N ASN A 71 12.08 1.85 -1.68
CA ASN A 71 11.41 0.57 -1.94
C ASN A 71 10.44 0.14 -0.84
N SER A 72 10.28 0.94 0.21
CA SER A 72 9.22 0.75 1.19
C SER A 72 7.91 1.32 0.68
N GLU A 73 6.84 0.58 0.91
CA GLU A 73 5.47 1.05 0.74
C GLU A 73 5.10 1.96 1.90
N VAL A 74 4.43 3.07 1.59
CA VAL A 74 3.92 4.01 2.59
C VAL A 74 2.40 4.07 2.48
N ASN A 75 1.78 3.62 3.56
CA ASN A 75 0.35 3.69 3.78
C ASN A 75 0.06 4.90 4.69
N SER A 76 -0.69 5.89 4.20
CA SER A 76 -1.17 6.97 5.06
C SER A 76 -2.55 7.45 4.62
N GLY A 77 -3.59 6.70 4.94
CA GLY A 77 -4.97 7.09 4.66
C GLY A 77 -5.50 8.17 5.61
N GLY A 78 -5.32 9.47 5.29
CA GLY A 78 -6.00 10.52 6.05
C GLY A 78 -5.83 11.96 5.56
N TYR A 79 -6.83 12.78 5.92
CA TYR A 79 -6.99 14.19 5.54
C TYR A 79 -5.80 15.08 5.90
N GLY A 80 -5.57 16.08 5.05
CA GLY A 80 -4.55 17.11 5.25
C GLY A 80 -3.29 16.83 4.44
N ARG A 81 -2.14 17.29 4.94
CA ARG A 81 -0.85 17.10 4.27
C ARG A 81 -0.02 16.08 5.04
N THR A 82 0.35 15.01 4.37
CA THR A 82 1.35 14.06 4.87
C THR A 82 2.66 14.31 4.16
N ILE A 83 3.74 14.46 4.94
CA ILE A 83 5.09 14.68 4.43
C ILE A 83 5.96 13.50 4.87
N THR A 84 6.57 12.83 3.90
CA THR A 84 7.45 11.68 4.13
C THR A 84 8.79 11.93 3.45
N THR A 85 9.89 11.72 4.17
CA THR A 85 11.24 11.80 3.61
C THR A 85 11.69 10.40 3.22
N HIS A 86 12.17 10.23 1.99
CA HIS A 86 12.63 8.94 1.47
C HIS A 86 14.11 8.98 1.14
N ARG A 87 14.89 8.02 1.66
CA ARG A 87 16.31 7.88 1.33
C ARG A 87 16.50 7.20 -0.02
N LEU A 88 17.01 7.94 -1.01
CA LEU A 88 17.22 7.45 -2.39
C LEU A 88 18.50 6.62 -2.56
N GLY A 89 19.44 6.69 -1.62
CA GLY A 89 20.70 5.93 -1.68
C GLY A 89 21.77 6.61 -2.53
N SER A 90 22.86 5.88 -2.81
CA SER A 90 24.06 6.41 -3.47
C SER A 90 24.12 6.18 -4.98
N THR A 91 23.12 5.52 -5.57
CA THR A 91 23.12 5.19 -7.00
C THR A 91 22.26 6.19 -7.78
N SER A 92 22.78 6.70 -8.89
CA SER A 92 22.03 7.58 -9.79
C SER A 92 21.13 6.76 -10.72
N GLY A 93 19.97 7.30 -11.08
CA GLY A 93 19.07 6.66 -12.04
C GLY A 93 17.64 7.17 -11.97
N LYS A 94 16.72 6.46 -12.62
CA LYS A 94 15.31 6.81 -12.60
C LYS A 94 14.68 6.31 -11.30
N VAL A 95 14.02 7.21 -10.59
CA VAL A 95 13.13 6.87 -9.47
C VAL A 95 11.71 6.82 -10.02
N VAL A 96 11.00 5.73 -9.73
CA VAL A 96 9.61 5.54 -10.14
C VAL A 96 8.76 5.48 -8.89
N ILE A 97 7.71 6.29 -8.83
CA ILE A 97 6.72 6.26 -7.77
C ILE A 97 5.46 5.65 -8.35
N TRP A 98 5.08 4.49 -7.83
CA TRP A 98 3.75 3.94 -8.02
C TRP A 98 2.84 4.50 -6.94
N TYR A 99 1.60 4.84 -7.29
CA TYR A 99 0.63 5.34 -6.34
C TYR A 99 -0.76 4.78 -6.64
N GLU A 100 -1.59 4.71 -5.60
CA GLU A 100 -3.03 4.46 -5.66
C GLU A 100 -3.73 5.48 -4.76
N MET A 101 -4.53 6.36 -5.39
CA MET A 101 -5.31 7.41 -4.73
C MET A 101 -6.80 7.02 -4.75
N TYR A 102 -7.12 5.89 -4.10
CA TYR A 102 -8.36 5.11 -4.20
C TYR A 102 -9.59 5.81 -4.84
N THR A 103 -10.62 6.12 -4.06
CA THR A 103 -11.87 6.70 -4.60
C THR A 103 -11.93 8.22 -4.41
N VAL A 104 -11.36 8.72 -3.33
CA VAL A 104 -11.27 10.15 -3.04
C VAL A 104 -10.03 10.70 -3.74
N ALA A 105 -10.20 11.76 -4.51
CA ALA A 105 -9.11 12.32 -5.29
C ALA A 105 -8.12 13.09 -4.39
N ASP A 106 -6.83 12.79 -4.55
CA ASP A 106 -5.72 13.34 -3.77
C ASP A 106 -4.61 13.88 -4.68
N ARG A 107 -3.67 14.66 -4.12
CA ARG A 107 -2.54 15.19 -4.90
C ARG A 107 -1.21 14.72 -4.30
N LEU A 108 -0.38 14.10 -5.14
CA LEU A 108 0.98 13.70 -4.78
C LEU A 108 2.00 14.65 -5.43
N THR A 109 2.96 15.13 -4.65
CA THR A 109 4.06 16.00 -5.10
C THR A 109 5.38 15.51 -4.53
N VAL A 110 6.37 15.36 -5.40
CA VAL A 110 7.73 14.92 -5.03
C VAL A 110 8.69 16.09 -5.14
N PHE A 111 9.40 16.35 -4.05
CA PHE A 111 10.44 17.35 -3.96
C PHE A 111 11.81 16.69 -3.86
N TYR A 112 12.77 17.19 -4.62
CA TYR A 112 14.17 16.82 -4.53
C TYR A 112 15.02 18.08 -4.67
N ASP A 113 16.00 18.27 -3.79
CA ASP A 113 16.85 19.48 -3.80
C ASP A 113 16.01 20.78 -3.76
N ASN A 114 14.97 20.76 -2.91
CA ASN A 114 13.97 21.83 -2.75
C ASN A 114 13.18 22.22 -4.02
N LYS A 115 13.15 21.36 -5.05
CA LYS A 115 12.42 21.58 -6.30
C LYS A 115 11.38 20.48 -6.51
N ILE A 116 10.24 20.84 -7.09
CA ILE A 116 9.26 19.86 -7.56
C ILE A 116 9.87 19.12 -8.74
N VAL A 117 10.07 17.81 -8.59
CA VAL A 117 10.63 16.94 -9.64
C VAL A 117 9.58 16.05 -10.29
N ALA A 118 8.48 15.77 -9.58
CA ALA A 118 7.31 15.10 -10.12
C ALA A 118 6.04 15.50 -9.34
N SER A 119 4.88 15.49 -9.99
CA SER A 119 3.59 15.75 -9.34
C SER A 119 2.44 15.29 -10.22
N THR A 120 1.33 14.90 -9.61
CA THR A 120 0.04 14.72 -10.29
C THR A 120 -0.56 16.04 -10.80
N LYS A 121 -0.03 17.19 -10.33
CA LYS A 121 -0.48 18.58 -10.57
C LYS A 121 -1.85 18.89 -9.97
N ASP A 122 -2.85 18.09 -10.30
CA ASP A 122 -4.22 18.19 -9.82
C ASP A 122 -4.54 17.05 -8.84
N LEU A 123 -5.75 17.09 -8.27
CA LEU A 123 -6.31 15.97 -7.52
C LEU A 123 -6.65 14.85 -8.51
N VAL A 124 -6.16 13.64 -8.24
CA VAL A 124 -6.37 12.45 -9.06
C VAL A 124 -6.87 11.32 -8.18
N SER A 125 -7.66 10.43 -8.78
CA SER A 125 -8.13 9.20 -8.14
C SER A 125 -7.57 7.99 -8.90
N GLY A 126 -7.44 6.85 -8.21
CA GLY A 126 -6.99 5.60 -8.82
C GLY A 126 -5.46 5.48 -8.92
N GLU A 127 -5.06 4.41 -9.62
CA GLU A 127 -3.67 4.03 -9.83
C GLU A 127 -2.93 4.95 -10.83
N GLY A 128 -1.63 5.16 -10.59
CA GLY A 128 -0.74 5.73 -11.59
C GLY A 128 0.74 5.70 -11.23
N PHE A 129 1.54 6.37 -12.07
CA PHE A 129 2.98 6.46 -11.90
C PHE A 129 3.49 7.89 -12.05
N LEU A 130 4.48 8.24 -11.23
CA LEU A 130 5.33 9.41 -11.41
C LEU A 130 6.78 8.95 -11.56
N GLU A 131 7.57 9.71 -12.31
CA GLU A 131 8.99 9.40 -12.49
C GLU A 131 9.84 10.66 -12.49
N PHE A 132 11.06 10.54 -11.97
CA PHE A 132 12.07 11.59 -12.09
C PHE A 132 13.48 10.99 -12.13
N ASN A 133 14.43 11.76 -12.66
CA ASN A 133 15.83 11.37 -12.67
C ASN A 133 16.53 11.84 -11.40
N TYR A 134 17.15 10.92 -10.69
CA TYR A 134 17.97 11.17 -9.50
C TYR A 134 19.46 11.09 -9.84
N SER A 135 20.24 12.02 -9.30
CA SER A 135 21.70 12.07 -9.44
C SER A 135 22.35 12.08 -8.07
N ALA A 136 22.96 10.96 -7.69
CA ALA A 136 23.74 10.79 -6.47
C ALA A 136 25.11 11.46 -6.59
N THR A 137 25.12 12.79 -6.64
CA THR A 137 26.35 13.60 -6.69
C THR A 137 26.73 14.07 -5.29
N GLN A 138 28.03 14.09 -4.99
CA GLN A 138 28.54 14.63 -3.72
C GLN A 138 28.12 16.11 -3.58
N GLY A 139 27.48 16.44 -2.46
CA GLY A 139 26.95 17.79 -2.18
C GLY A 139 25.47 17.98 -2.53
N LYS A 140 24.80 16.97 -3.09
CA LYS A 140 23.32 16.95 -3.22
C LYS A 140 22.68 16.08 -2.13
N PRO A 141 21.42 16.34 -1.77
CA PRO A 141 20.68 15.47 -0.86
C PRO A 141 20.56 14.07 -1.46
N GLN A 142 20.67 13.05 -0.60
CA GLN A 142 20.41 11.64 -0.94
C GLN A 142 19.00 11.22 -0.52
N GLU A 143 18.12 12.20 -0.40
CA GLU A 143 16.74 12.04 0.03
C GLU A 143 15.81 12.88 -0.84
N CYS A 144 14.58 12.40 -1.02
CA CYS A 144 13.48 13.20 -1.56
C CYS A 144 12.37 13.31 -0.53
N ILE A 145 11.53 14.32 -0.68
CA ILE A 145 10.34 14.52 0.14
C ILE A 145 9.12 14.22 -0.73
N VAL A 146 8.29 13.29 -0.28
CA VAL A 146 6.99 13.02 -0.88
C VAL A 146 5.94 13.68 -0.01
N GLU A 147 5.13 14.51 -0.64
CA GLU A 147 3.98 15.14 -0.03
C GLU A 147 2.71 14.63 -0.69
N VAL A 148 1.77 14.13 0.13
CA VAL A 148 0.42 13.83 -0.31
C VAL A 148 -0.55 14.79 0.38
N TYR A 149 -1.45 15.38 -0.41
CA TYR A 149 -2.52 16.24 0.07
C TYR A 149 -3.87 15.59 -0.18
N GLY A 150 -4.56 15.26 0.91
CA GLY A 150 -5.93 14.76 0.90
C GLY A 150 -6.94 15.82 1.33
N PRO A 151 -7.88 16.25 0.45
CA PRO A 151 -8.81 17.34 0.73
C PRO A 151 -10.03 16.91 1.55
N ASP A 152 -10.28 15.59 1.68
CA ASP A 152 -11.44 15.04 2.39
C ASP A 152 -11.00 14.11 3.52
N THR A 153 -11.79 14.07 4.60
CA THR A 153 -11.65 13.14 5.73
C THR A 153 -11.72 11.66 5.39
N GLN A 154 -12.32 11.31 4.25
CA GLN A 154 -12.43 9.94 3.74
C GLN A 154 -11.33 9.58 2.73
N THR A 155 -10.31 10.43 2.59
CA THR A 155 -9.15 10.13 1.75
C THR A 155 -8.43 8.86 2.22
N GLU A 156 -8.09 8.03 1.26
CA GLU A 156 -7.29 6.83 1.42
C GLU A 156 -6.32 6.78 0.25
N TRP A 157 -5.05 6.50 0.54
CA TRP A 157 -4.02 6.37 -0.48
C TRP A 157 -2.85 5.51 0.01
N GLU A 158 -2.14 4.95 -0.96
CA GLU A 158 -0.87 4.24 -0.79
C GLU A 158 0.09 4.61 -1.92
N TYR A 159 1.39 4.55 -1.64
CA TYR A 159 2.40 4.71 -2.68
C TYR A 159 3.68 3.93 -2.34
N GLN A 160 4.45 3.62 -3.38
CA GLN A 160 5.76 2.98 -3.25
C GLN A 160 6.79 3.64 -4.17
N LEU A 161 7.99 3.90 -3.63
CA LEU A 161 9.12 4.40 -4.42
C LEU A 161 10.01 3.25 -4.84
N ASN A 162 10.27 3.11 -6.13
CA ASN A 162 11.30 2.25 -6.67
C ASN A 162 12.54 3.08 -7.00
N CYS A 163 13.62 2.89 -6.24
CA CYS A 163 14.87 3.62 -6.44
C CYS A 163 15.87 2.86 -7.33
N PRO A 164 16.74 3.59 -8.03
CA PRO A 164 17.87 2.99 -8.73
C PRO A 164 18.80 2.29 -7.72
N GLN A 165 19.17 1.04 -8.02
CA GLN A 165 20.14 0.25 -7.26
C GLN A 165 21.54 0.36 -7.86
#